data_AF-V9W4G2-F1
#
_entry.id   AF-V9W4G2-F1
#
_cell.length_a   1.000
_cell.length_b   1.000
_cell.length_c   1.000
_cell.angle_alpha   90.00
_cell.angle_beta   90.00
_cell.angle_gamma   90.00
#
_symmetry.space_group_name_H-M   'P 1'
#
loop_
_entity.id
_entity.type
_entity.pdbx_description
1 polymer ?
#
loop_
_entity_poly.entity_id
_entity_poly.type
_entity_poly.pdbx_seq_one_letter_code
_entity_poly.pdbx_strand_id
1 'polypeptide(L)'
;MFKDQAYTQIKGEGKLDNQHKQYEYTLPAYNEKGEEIQLTFSKFGEDQFKQGAYLRLYMKDKDGKKVVTSYEEVKKEELPDKVKEKLQATP
;
A
#
# COMPACT_ATOMS: atom_id res chain seq x y z
N MET A 1 -19.35 -4.34 -9.17
CA MET A 1 -18.00 -4.93 -9.18
C MET A 1 -17.08 -3.97 -8.46
N PHE A 2 -16.76 -4.26 -7.20
CA PHE A 2 -16.04 -3.35 -6.32
C PHE A 2 -14.57 -3.31 -6.75
N LYS A 3 -14.07 -2.12 -7.05
CA LYS A 3 -12.63 -1.87 -7.19
C LYS A 3 -12.06 -1.95 -5.78
N ASP A 4 -11.51 -3.10 -5.39
CA ASP A 4 -10.87 -3.24 -4.08
C ASP A 4 -9.70 -2.24 -3.99
N GLN A 5 -9.84 -1.27 -3.10
CA GLN A 5 -8.80 -0.28 -2.81
C GLN A 5 -8.36 -0.43 -1.37
N ALA A 6 -7.06 -0.30 -1.16
CA ALA A 6 -6.46 -0.36 0.15
C ALA A 6 -5.51 0.81 0.32
N TYR A 7 -5.26 1.15 1.57
CA TYR A 7 -4.42 2.28 1.93
C TYR A 7 -3.34 1.78 2.88
N THR A 8 -2.09 2.02 2.53
CA THR A 8 -0.94 1.66 3.36
C THR A 8 -0.13 2.90 3.67
N GLN A 9 0.70 2.80 4.71
CA GLN A 9 1.68 3.83 5.03
C GLN A 9 3.07 3.22 4.91
N ILE A 10 3.96 3.93 4.22
CA ILE A 10 5.34 3.55 4.09
C ILE A 10 6.02 3.70 5.44
N LYS A 11 6.35 2.54 6.03
CA LYS A 11 7.11 2.43 7.28
C LYS A 11 8.42 1.70 6.98
N GLY A 12 9.53 2.40 7.15
CA GLY A 12 10.87 1.87 6.89
C GLY A 12 11.27 1.83 5.41
N GLU A 13 12.42 1.21 5.17
CA GLU A 13 13.02 1.06 3.85
C GLU A 13 12.52 -0.23 3.18
N GLY A 14 12.28 -0.16 1.87
CA GLY A 14 11.89 -1.34 1.09
C GLY A 14 13.07 -2.30 0.94
N LYS A 15 12.78 -3.59 0.81
CA LYS A 15 13.82 -4.57 0.54
C LYS A 15 14.24 -4.43 -0.92
N LEU A 16 15.48 -4.01 -1.17
CA LEU A 16 16.01 -3.92 -2.53
C LEU A 16 16.16 -5.31 -3.12
N ASP A 17 15.42 -5.56 -4.19
CA ASP A 17 15.62 -6.71 -5.05
C ASP A 17 16.62 -6.33 -6.16
N ASN A 18 17.89 -6.71 -5.97
CA ASN A 18 18.96 -6.44 -6.93
C ASN A 18 18.77 -7.16 -8.27
N GLN A 19 17.98 -8.24 -8.32
CA GLN A 19 17.74 -9.00 -9.56
C GLN A 19 16.80 -8.25 -10.51
N HIS A 20 15.78 -7.60 -9.95
CA HIS A 20 14.75 -6.88 -10.71
C HIS A 20 14.84 -5.36 -10.60
N LYS A 21 15.86 -4.83 -9.88
CA LYS A 21 16.04 -3.39 -9.61
C LYS A 21 14.73 -2.74 -9.11
N GLN A 22 14.11 -3.39 -8.14
CA GLN A 22 12.85 -2.93 -7.55
C GLN A 22 12.94 -3.02 -6.04
N TYR A 23 12.19 -2.17 -5.34
CA TYR A 23 12.07 -2.25 -3.89
C TYR A 23 10.78 -2.96 -3.53
N GLU A 24 10.89 -4.11 -2.87
CA GLU A 24 9.74 -4.85 -2.36
C GLU A 24 9.33 -4.33 -0.98
N TYR A 25 8.05 -4.01 -0.84
CA TYR A 25 7.43 -3.56 0.39
C TYR A 25 6.33 -4.53 0.78
N THR A 26 6.44 -5.12 1.97
CA THR A 26 5.36 -5.89 2.58
C THR A 26 4.85 -5.08 3.76
N LEU A 27 3.75 -4.37 3.55
CA LEU A 27 3.20 -3.44 4.54
C LEU A 27 1.73 -3.76 4.80
N PRO A 28 1.26 -3.60 6.05
CA PRO A 28 -0.16 -3.67 6.35
C PRO A 28 -0.86 -2.51 5.64
N ALA A 29 -1.93 -2.84 4.92
CA ALA A 29 -2.82 -1.90 4.29
C ALA A 29 -4.21 -2.03 4.93
N TYR A 30 -5.02 -0.99 4.84
CA TYR A 30 -6.36 -0.95 5.38
C TYR A 30 -7.34 -0.66 4.26
N ASN A 31 -8.39 -1.46 4.15
CA ASN A 31 -9.47 -1.16 3.22
C ASN A 31 -10.35 -0.01 3.75
N GLU A 32 -11.30 0.47 2.96
CA GLU A 32 -12.23 1.55 3.37
C GLU A 32 -13.04 1.22 4.65
N LYS A 33 -13.16 -0.06 5.01
CA LYS A 33 -13.82 -0.50 6.24
C LYS A 33 -12.90 -0.44 7.47
N GLY A 34 -11.60 -0.22 7.28
CA GLY A 34 -10.58 -0.26 8.32
C GLY A 34 -10.13 -1.68 8.68
N GLU A 35 -10.36 -2.65 7.79
CA GLU A 35 -9.84 -4.01 7.94
C GLU A 35 -8.39 -4.04 7.48
N GLU A 36 -7.51 -4.56 8.33
CA GLU A 36 -6.11 -4.76 8.02
C GLU A 36 -5.94 -5.93 7.03
N ILE A 37 -5.17 -5.67 5.99
CA ILE A 37 -4.80 -6.62 4.94
C ILE A 37 -3.32 -6.45 4.64
N GLN A 38 -2.56 -7.52 4.78
CA GLN A 38 -1.14 -7.49 4.42
C GLN A 38 -1.00 -7.51 2.90
N LEU A 39 -0.40 -6.47 2.33
CA LEU A 39 -0.15 -6.38 0.90
C LEU A 39 1.35 -6.30 0.62
N THR A 40 1.80 -7.13 -0.30
CA THR A 40 3.15 -7.08 -0.84
C THR A 40 3.09 -6.43 -2.21
N PHE A 41 3.88 -5.37 -2.39
CA PHE A 41 3.99 -4.65 -3.65
C PHE A 41 5.43 -4.23 -3.86
N SER A 42 5.83 -4.21 -5.14
CA SER A 42 7.19 -3.84 -5.53
C SER A 42 7.13 -2.51 -6.27
N LYS A 43 7.99 -1.57 -5.86
CA LYS A 43 8.19 -0.31 -6.56
C LYS A 43 9.27 -0.50 -7.60
N PHE A 44 8.86 -0.46 -8.86
CA PHE A 44 9.80 -0.38 -9.98
C PHE A 44 10.41 1.02 -10.02
N GLY A 45 11.74 1.09 -9.97
CA GLY A 45 12.49 2.34 -9.98
C GLY A 45 13.68 2.33 -9.02
N GLU A 46 14.56 3.31 -9.20
CA GLU A 46 15.71 3.54 -8.31
C GLU A 46 15.30 4.32 -7.04
N ASP A 47 14.14 4.98 -7.06
CA ASP A 47 13.59 5.71 -5.93
C ASP A 47 12.79 4.82 -4.99
N GLN A 48 13.01 4.98 -3.70
CA GLN A 48 12.15 4.44 -2.65
C GLN A 48 10.98 5.37 -2.37
N PHE A 49 9.91 4.86 -1.75
CA PHE A 49 8.89 5.76 -1.22
C PHE A 49 9.42 6.55 -0.01
N LYS A 50 8.92 7.78 0.15
CA LYS A 50 9.26 8.60 1.32
C LYS A 50 8.69 7.96 2.59
N GLN A 51 9.50 7.90 3.64
CA GLN A 51 9.05 7.42 4.95
C GLN A 51 7.88 8.25 5.45
N GLY A 52 6.81 7.59 5.87
CA GLY A 52 5.57 8.21 6.33
C GLY A 52 4.61 8.64 5.21
N ALA A 53 4.96 8.43 3.93
CA ALA A 53 4.04 8.65 2.82
C ALA A 53 2.88 7.64 2.86
N TYR A 54 1.71 8.09 2.42
CA TYR A 54 0.53 7.24 2.32
C TYR A 54 0.34 6.81 0.86
N LEU A 55 0.08 5.54 0.66
CA LEU A 55 -0.15 4.96 -0.66
C LEU A 55 -1.52 4.33 -0.74
N ARG A 56 -2.22 4.59 -1.84
CA ARG A 56 -3.44 3.90 -2.22
C ARG A 56 -3.10 2.79 -3.19
N LEU A 57 -3.29 1.55 -2.76
CA LEU A 57 -3.10 0.33 -3.53
C LEU A 57 -4.40 -0.05 -4.22
N TYR A 58 -4.36 -0.14 -5.55
CA TYR A 58 -5.47 -0.58 -6.38
C TYR A 58 -5.34 -2.07 -6.65
N MET A 59 -6.25 -2.85 -6.07
CA MET A 59 -6.34 -4.28 -6.31
C MET A 59 -7.37 -4.56 -7.39
N LYS A 60 -7.09 -5.56 -8.21
CA LYS A 60 -8.10 -6.16 -9.08
C LYS A 60 -8.22 -7.63 -8.76
N ASP A 61 -9.44 -8.13 -8.86
CA ASP A 61 -9.66 -9.55 -8.97
C ASP A 61 -9.16 -10.00 -10.35
N LYS A 62 -8.18 -10.89 -10.35
CA LYS A 62 -7.67 -11.56 -11.54
C LYS A 62 -7.71 -13.05 -11.26
N ASP A 63 -8.58 -13.77 -11.96
CA ASP A 63 -8.80 -15.21 -11.76
C ASP A 63 -9.15 -15.57 -10.30
N GLY A 64 -9.99 -14.78 -9.62
CA GLY A 64 -10.36 -15.01 -8.22
C GLY A 64 -9.24 -14.72 -7.21
N LYS A 65 -8.15 -14.07 -7.65
CA LYS A 65 -7.04 -13.63 -6.80
C LYS A 65 -6.97 -12.11 -6.79
N LYS A 66 -6.88 -11.53 -5.58
CA LYS A 66 -6.62 -10.09 -5.43
C LYS A 66 -5.16 -9.81 -5.75
N VAL A 67 -4.91 -9.10 -6.85
CA VAL A 67 -3.58 -8.67 -7.25
C VAL A 67 -3.48 -7.16 -7.22
N VAL A 68 -2.41 -6.62 -6.64
CA VAL A 68 -2.11 -5.19 -6.71
C VAL A 68 -1.73 -4.87 -8.15
N THR A 69 -2.49 -3.98 -8.77
CA THR A 69 -2.29 -3.58 -10.17
C THR A 69 -1.59 -2.24 -10.29
N SER A 70 -1.77 -1.36 -9.31
CA SER A 70 -1.15 -0.04 -9.27
C SER A 70 -1.17 0.50 -7.85
N TYR A 71 -0.31 1.47 -7.57
CA TYR A 71 -0.30 2.26 -6.35
C TYR A 71 -0.23 3.75 -6.69
N GLU A 72 -0.77 4.58 -5.81
CA GLU A 72 -0.80 6.03 -5.97
C GLU A 72 -0.44 6.70 -4.65
N GLU A 73 0.46 7.70 -4.69
CA GLU A 73 0.81 8.48 -3.51
C GLU A 73 -0.30 9.47 -3.21
N VAL A 74 -0.90 9.31 -2.02
CA VAL A 74 -2.01 10.12 -1.54
C VAL A 74 -1.61 10.84 -0.25
N LYS A 75 -2.29 11.93 0.06
CA LYS A 75 -2.07 12.63 1.33
C LYS A 75 -2.91 12.00 2.43
N LYS A 76 -2.47 12.20 3.68
CA LYS A 76 -3.24 11.77 4.87
C LYS A 76 -4.69 12.24 4.78
N GLU A 77 -4.92 13.45 4.31
CA GLU A 77 -6.24 14.10 4.19
C GLU A 77 -7.22 13.33 3.29
N GLU A 78 -6.70 12.65 2.26
CA GLU A 78 -7.49 11.89 1.28
C GLU A 78 -7.87 10.48 1.75
N LEU A 79 -7.27 10.02 2.85
CA LEU A 79 -7.60 8.73 3.44
C LEU A 79 -9.00 8.78 4.10
N PRO A 80 -9.76 7.69 4.06
CA PRO A 80 -10.98 7.57 4.87
C PRO A 80 -10.67 7.74 6.35
N ASP A 81 -11.56 8.37 7.13
CA ASP A 81 -11.32 8.60 8.56
C ASP A 81 -11.04 7.31 9.35
N LYS A 82 -11.76 6.23 9.03
CA LYS A 82 -11.49 4.89 9.59
C LYS A 82 -10.06 4.41 9.36
N VAL A 83 -9.54 4.61 8.15
CA VAL A 83 -8.20 4.22 7.76
C VAL A 83 -7.17 5.12 8.44
N LYS A 84 -7.42 6.43 8.49
CA LYS A 84 -6.57 7.41 9.20
C LYS A 84 -6.40 7.02 10.66
N GLU A 85 -7.47 6.63 11.33
CA GLU A 85 -7.43 6.20 12.74
C GLU A 85 -6.60 4.93 12.90
N LYS A 86 -6.77 3.93 12.01
CA LYS A 86 -5.99 2.68 12.06
C LYS A 86 -4.50 2.88 11.77
N LEU A 87 -4.18 3.66 10.73
CA LEU A 87 -2.79 3.95 10.37
C LEU A 87 -2.07 4.81 11.42
N GLN A 88 -2.79 5.76 12.06
CA GLN A 88 -2.24 6.54 13.18
C GLN A 88 -2.09 5.73 14.47
N ALA A 89 -2.93 4.72 14.68
CA ALA A 89 -2.87 3.87 15.87
C ALA A 89 -1.72 2.85 15.85
N THR A 90 -0.90 2.83 14.79
CA THR A 90 0.30 2.00 14.76
C THR A 90 1.49 2.83 15.27
N PRO A 91 1.92 2.67 16.54
CA PRO A 91 2.97 3.47 17.18
C PRO A 91 4.34 3.33 16.52
#